data_AF-A0A7T1TW52-F1
#
_entry.id   AF-A0A7T1TW52-F1
#
_cell.length_a   1.000
_cell.length_b   1.000
_cell.length_c   1.000
_cell.angle_alpha   90.00
_cell.angle_beta   90.00
_cell.angle_gamma   90.00
#
_symmetry.space_group_name_H-M   'P 1'
#
loop_
_entity.id
_entity.type
_entity.pdbx_description
1 polymer ?
#
loop_
_entity_poly.entity_id
_entity_poly.type
_entity_poly.pdbx_seq_one_letter_code
_entity_poly.pdbx_strand_id
1 'polypeptide(L)'
;MTQKKTLTKATLNSRLEIRLPEETKRKLSDYCTVANTSSSEFIRQIIDDGDLPDVRAMSIYQVKKAMLEPLITELSRIGNNLNQSVRTMHLTRQLYELNRNNPKLSGELDQSAFILSCLTTFNHEVELLRKARTELQQLMKDLIKWSGENVS
;
A
#
# COMPACT_ATOMS: atom_id res chain seq x y z
N MET A 1 13.24 19.44 33.11
CA MET A 1 12.59 20.21 32.03
C MET A 1 13.62 20.46 30.93
N THR A 2 13.67 19.57 29.94
CA THR A 2 14.65 19.61 28.86
C THR A 2 14.10 20.49 27.75
N GLN A 3 14.74 21.64 27.51
CA GLN A 3 14.34 22.56 26.45
C GLN A 3 14.47 21.85 25.09
N LYS A 4 13.33 21.55 24.46
CA LYS A 4 13.27 21.24 23.03
C LYS A 4 13.74 22.49 22.28
N LYS A 5 14.96 22.43 21.72
CA LYS A 5 15.42 23.41 20.73
C LYS A 5 14.51 23.32 19.51
N THR A 6 13.65 24.29 19.35
CA THR A 6 12.84 24.50 18.15
C THR A 6 13.80 24.87 17.01
N LEU A 7 14.12 23.92 16.13
CA LEU A 7 14.86 24.23 14.89
C LEU A 7 13.96 25.10 14.01
N THR A 8 14.29 26.38 13.91
CA THR A 8 13.68 27.32 12.97
C THR A 8 13.98 26.90 11.53
N LYS A 9 12.99 27.05 10.65
CA LYS A 9 12.98 26.77 9.19
C LYS A 9 14.23 27.21 8.39
N ALA A 10 15.07 28.09 8.92
CA ALA A 10 16.34 28.53 8.34
C ALA A 10 17.46 27.46 8.35
N THR A 11 17.37 26.43 9.19
CA THR A 11 18.41 25.38 9.29
C THR A 11 18.31 24.29 8.22
N LEU A 12 17.28 24.30 7.37
CA LEU A 12 17.08 23.27 6.34
C LEU A 12 17.98 23.40 5.10
N ASN A 13 18.71 24.52 4.95
CA ASN A 13 19.46 24.85 3.73
C ASN A 13 20.94 25.21 3.98
N SER A 14 21.56 24.72 5.04
CA SER A 14 23.03 24.83 5.16
C SER A 14 23.69 23.90 4.15
N ARG A 15 24.06 24.44 2.99
CA ARG A 15 24.78 23.71 1.94
C ARG A 15 26.21 23.45 2.42
N LEU A 16 26.55 22.18 2.60
CA LEU A 16 27.90 21.75 2.99
C LEU A 16 28.66 21.39 1.72
N GLU A 17 29.76 22.09 1.45
CA GLU A 17 30.64 21.78 0.31
C GLU A 17 31.76 20.86 0.78
N ILE A 18 31.86 19.68 0.17
CA ILE A 18 32.89 18.69 0.48
C ILE A 18 33.83 18.58 -0.72
N ARG A 19 35.11 18.87 -0.51
CA ARG A 19 36.15 18.69 -1.53
C ARG A 19 36.73 17.29 -1.42
N LEU A 20 36.44 16.47 -2.42
CA LEU A 20 36.94 15.10 -2.52
C LEU A 20 37.95 14.97 -3.67
N PRO A 21 38.97 14.10 -3.55
CA PRO A 21 39.81 13.70 -4.67
C PRO A 21 38.98 13.08 -5.81
N GLU A 22 39.44 13.23 -7.05
CA GLU A 22 38.70 12.74 -8.24
C GLU A 22 38.44 11.23 -8.21
N GLU A 23 39.38 10.44 -7.69
CA GLU A 23 39.20 9.00 -7.53
C GLU A 23 38.06 8.67 -6.55
N THR A 24 37.99 9.41 -5.44
CA THR A 24 36.95 9.24 -4.41
C THR A 24 35.58 9.68 -4.93
N LYS A 25 35.51 10.75 -5.73
CA LYS A 25 34.26 11.17 -6.40
C LYS A 25 33.74 10.08 -7.34
N ARG A 26 34.64 9.45 -8.10
CA ARG A 26 34.29 8.36 -9.01
C ARG A 26 33.71 7.17 -8.25
N LYS A 27 34.40 6.69 -7.21
CA LYS A 27 33.91 5.60 -6.34
C LYS A 27 32.57 5.93 -5.69
N LEU A 28 32.40 7.16 -5.17
CA LEU A 28 31.13 7.59 -4.59
C LEU A 28 30.00 7.56 -5.62
N SER A 29 30.25 8.03 -6.84
CA SER A 29 29.29 7.98 -7.94
C SER A 29 28.88 6.53 -8.27
N ASP A 30 29.87 5.63 -8.33
CA ASP A 30 29.61 4.20 -8.59
C ASP A 30 28.74 3.57 -7.49
N TYR A 31 29.05 3.84 -6.21
CA TYR A 31 28.25 3.38 -5.08
C TYR A 31 26.83 3.95 -5.08
N CYS A 32 26.68 5.24 -5.38
CA CYS A 32 25.37 5.89 -5.47
C CYS A 32 24.52 5.30 -6.59
N THR A 33 25.16 4.93 -7.72
CA THR A 33 24.48 4.28 -8.85
C THR A 33 23.97 2.89 -8.44
N VAL A 34 24.79 2.09 -7.76
CA VAL A 34 24.40 0.74 -7.30
C VAL A 34 23.32 0.81 -6.21
N ALA A 35 23.40 1.76 -5.30
CA ALA A 35 22.40 1.97 -4.25
C ALA A 35 21.14 2.70 -4.74
N ASN A 36 21.12 3.18 -5.99
CA ASN A 36 20.07 4.03 -6.56
C ASN A 36 19.69 5.19 -5.62
N THR A 37 20.69 5.88 -5.08
CA THR A 37 20.52 6.99 -4.13
C THR A 37 21.34 8.19 -4.58
N SER A 38 20.94 9.38 -4.14
CA SER A 38 21.71 10.59 -4.45
C SER A 38 22.99 10.64 -3.61
N SER A 39 24.08 11.21 -4.15
CA SER A 39 25.33 11.37 -3.38
C SER A 39 25.16 12.20 -2.11
N SER A 40 24.20 13.13 -2.11
CA SER A 40 23.88 13.91 -0.90
C SER A 40 23.21 13.05 0.18
N GLU A 41 22.32 12.16 -0.21
CA GLU A 41 21.61 11.27 0.72
C GLU A 41 22.53 10.17 1.26
N PHE A 42 23.40 9.64 0.40
CA PHE A 42 24.45 8.71 0.79
C PHE A 42 25.41 9.31 1.83
N ILE A 43 25.86 10.56 1.60
CA ILE A 43 26.75 11.27 2.53
C ILE A 43 26.02 11.59 3.84
N ARG A 44 24.74 11.99 3.79
CA ARG A 44 23.95 12.21 5.02
C ARG A 44 23.86 10.96 5.86
N GLN A 45 23.57 9.80 5.26
CA GLN A 45 23.54 8.53 5.99
C GLN A 45 24.87 8.23 6.67
N ILE A 46 26.00 8.43 5.99
CA ILE A 46 27.33 8.25 6.61
C ILE A 46 27.53 9.20 7.80
N ILE A 47 27.10 10.46 7.68
CA ILE A 47 27.26 11.46 8.74
C ILE A 47 26.34 11.17 9.93
N ASP A 48 25.11 10.77 9.66
CA ASP A 48 24.06 10.54 10.67
C ASP A 48 24.26 9.21 11.40
N ASP A 49 24.58 8.14 10.66
CA ASP A 49 24.73 6.78 11.20
C ASP A 49 26.18 6.47 11.63
N GLY A 50 27.15 7.24 11.14
CA GLY A 50 28.58 7.07 11.46
C GLY A 50 29.23 5.84 10.81
N ASP A 51 28.52 5.15 9.91
CA ASP A 51 28.99 3.93 9.23
C ASP A 51 28.73 3.99 7.72
N LEU A 52 29.46 3.18 6.95
CA LEU A 52 29.25 3.05 5.51
C LEU A 52 27.98 2.23 5.25
N PRO A 53 27.01 2.75 4.46
CA PRO A 53 25.82 1.98 4.11
C PRO A 53 26.21 0.69 3.39
N ASP A 54 25.63 -0.45 3.79
CA ASP A 54 25.81 -1.70 3.05
C ASP A 54 25.07 -1.63 1.71
N VAL A 55 25.76 -1.12 0.70
CA VAL A 55 25.26 -0.93 -0.67
C VAL A 55 24.77 -2.24 -1.29
N ARG A 56 25.37 -3.38 -0.92
CA ARG A 56 24.94 -4.69 -1.42
C ARG A 56 23.64 -5.14 -0.78
N ALA A 57 23.52 -5.03 0.54
CA ALA A 57 22.26 -5.33 1.21
C ALA A 57 21.12 -4.42 0.72
N MET A 58 21.42 -3.13 0.47
CA MET A 58 20.45 -2.15 -0.02
C MET A 58 19.97 -2.47 -1.43
N SER A 59 20.87 -2.85 -2.34
CA SER A 59 20.49 -3.26 -3.71
C SER A 59 19.66 -4.55 -3.70
N ILE A 60 20.02 -5.55 -2.88
CA ILE A 60 19.25 -6.78 -2.72
C ILE A 60 17.84 -6.48 -2.17
N TYR A 61 17.73 -5.59 -1.19
CA TYR A 61 16.44 -5.17 -0.65
C TYR A 61 15.59 -4.48 -1.71
N GLN A 62 16.15 -3.58 -2.51
CA GLN A 62 15.44 -2.90 -3.59
C GLN A 62 14.95 -3.90 -4.66
N VAL A 63 15.79 -4.86 -5.05
CA VAL A 63 15.40 -5.92 -5.98
C VAL A 63 14.25 -6.75 -5.41
N LYS A 64 14.36 -7.19 -4.15
CA LYS A 64 13.29 -7.96 -3.49
C LYS A 64 12.00 -7.16 -3.35
N LYS A 65 12.09 -5.87 -3.02
CA LYS A 65 10.94 -4.97 -2.95
C LYS A 65 10.26 -4.84 -4.33
N ALA A 66 11.03 -4.59 -5.39
CA ALA A 66 10.51 -4.48 -6.75
C ALA A 66 9.83 -5.79 -7.22
N MET A 67 10.34 -6.95 -6.80
CA MET A 67 9.70 -8.25 -7.07
C MET A 67 8.36 -8.42 -6.32
N LEU A 68 8.20 -7.80 -5.15
CA LEU A 68 6.98 -7.86 -4.34
C LEU A 68 5.95 -6.77 -4.69
N GLU A 69 6.36 -5.69 -5.36
CA GLU A 69 5.49 -4.57 -5.75
C GLU A 69 4.22 -5.01 -6.53
N PRO A 70 4.30 -5.95 -7.50
CA PRO A 70 3.11 -6.44 -8.21
C PRO A 70 2.13 -7.15 -7.28
N LEU A 71 2.64 -7.96 -6.35
CA LEU A 71 1.83 -8.68 -5.38
C LEU A 71 1.13 -7.71 -4.42
N ILE A 72 1.86 -6.72 -3.90
CA ILE A 72 1.31 -5.68 -3.03
C ILE A 72 0.19 -4.93 -3.75
N THR A 73 0.37 -4.64 -5.03
CA THR A 73 -0.62 -3.96 -5.87
C THR A 73 -1.89 -4.81 -6.04
N GLU A 74 -1.76 -6.10 -6.32
CA GLU A 74 -2.93 -7.00 -6.44
C GLU A 74 -3.67 -7.20 -5.12
N LEU A 75 -2.95 -7.36 -4.00
CA LEU A 75 -3.57 -7.42 -2.67
C LEU A 75 -4.32 -6.13 -2.34
N SER A 76 -3.75 -4.98 -2.67
CA SER A 76 -4.41 -3.68 -2.50
C SER A 76 -5.68 -3.57 -3.35
N ARG A 77 -5.64 -4.02 -4.62
CA ARG A 77 -6.81 -4.07 -5.51
C ARG A 77 -7.93 -4.93 -4.92
N ILE A 78 -7.61 -6.16 -4.50
CA ILE A 78 -8.59 -7.08 -3.90
C ILE A 78 -9.16 -6.48 -2.60
N GLY A 79 -8.31 -5.92 -1.73
CA GLY A 79 -8.72 -5.29 -0.48
C GLY A 79 -9.66 -4.11 -0.69
N ASN A 80 -9.39 -3.26 -1.70
CA ASN A 80 -10.27 -2.14 -2.04
C ASN A 80 -11.64 -2.61 -2.52
N ASN A 81 -11.70 -3.64 -3.35
CA ASN A 81 -12.96 -4.23 -3.81
C ASN A 81 -13.78 -4.81 -2.65
N LEU A 82 -13.12 -5.55 -1.74
CA LEU A 82 -13.77 -6.08 -0.54
C LEU A 82 -14.34 -4.97 0.35
N ASN A 83 -13.57 -3.91 0.57
CA ASN A 83 -13.99 -2.77 1.39
C ASN A 83 -15.20 -2.05 0.77
N GLN A 84 -15.23 -1.90 -0.56
CA GLN A 84 -16.39 -1.33 -1.25
C GLN A 84 -17.63 -2.22 -1.10
N SER A 85 -17.51 -3.53 -1.34
CA SER A 85 -18.64 -4.46 -1.19
C SER A 85 -19.22 -4.46 0.22
N VAL A 86 -18.35 -4.45 1.25
CA VAL A 86 -18.81 -4.38 2.65
C VAL A 86 -19.54 -3.08 2.94
N ARG A 87 -19.04 -1.93 2.43
CA ARG A 87 -19.72 -0.63 2.58
C ARG A 87 -21.08 -0.63 1.90
N THR A 88 -21.18 -1.13 0.67
CA THR A 88 -22.45 -1.20 -0.07
C THR A 88 -23.46 -2.11 0.64
N MET A 89 -23.04 -3.28 1.12
CA MET A 89 -23.90 -4.16 1.93
C MET A 89 -24.38 -3.46 3.20
N HIS A 90 -23.49 -2.74 3.89
CA HIS A 90 -23.84 -2.05 5.12
C HIS A 90 -24.88 -0.95 4.89
N LEU A 91 -24.68 -0.10 3.87
CA LEU A 91 -25.62 0.95 3.50
C LEU A 91 -26.97 0.38 3.04
N THR A 92 -26.94 -0.66 2.21
CA THR A 92 -28.14 -1.38 1.76
C THR A 92 -28.92 -1.94 2.96
N ARG A 93 -28.22 -2.50 3.95
CA ARG A 93 -28.83 -2.97 5.20
C ARG A 93 -29.51 -1.84 5.96
N GLN A 94 -28.82 -0.72 6.15
CA GLN A 94 -29.38 0.44 6.86
C GLN A 94 -30.64 0.97 6.16
N LEU A 95 -30.59 1.10 4.83
CA LEU A 95 -31.73 1.53 4.03
C LEU A 95 -32.91 0.57 4.18
N TYR A 96 -32.65 -0.74 4.11
CA TYR A 96 -33.67 -1.77 4.33
C TYR A 96 -34.31 -1.66 5.72
N GLU A 97 -33.51 -1.62 6.78
CA GLU A 97 -34.01 -1.53 8.16
C GLU A 97 -34.82 -0.25 8.40
N LEU A 98 -34.39 0.88 7.83
CA LEU A 98 -35.08 2.17 7.95
C LEU A 98 -36.44 2.17 7.23
N ASN A 99 -36.54 1.48 6.08
CA ASN A 99 -37.69 1.62 5.17
C ASN A 99 -38.60 0.41 5.10
N ARG A 100 -38.22 -0.75 5.64
CA ARG A 100 -39.02 -2.00 5.52
C ARG A 100 -40.44 -1.88 6.05
N ASN A 101 -40.70 -0.96 6.99
CA ASN A 101 -42.01 -0.69 7.58
C ASN A 101 -42.47 0.75 7.32
N ASN A 102 -41.93 1.43 6.31
CA ASN A 102 -42.23 2.82 6.05
C ASN A 102 -43.66 2.97 5.49
N PRO A 103 -44.57 3.65 6.22
CA PRO A 103 -45.96 3.80 5.78
C PRO A 103 -46.10 4.69 4.53
N LYS A 104 -45.04 5.39 4.09
CA LYS A 104 -45.03 6.10 2.80
C LYS A 104 -44.77 5.19 1.60
N LEU A 105 -44.26 3.99 1.85
CA LEU A 105 -44.07 2.92 0.86
C LEU A 105 -45.20 1.88 0.96
N SER A 106 -46.30 2.18 1.67
CA SER A 106 -47.35 1.22 2.05
C SER A 106 -48.19 0.67 0.90
N GLY A 107 -47.95 1.07 -0.35
CA GLY A 107 -48.44 0.31 -1.49
C GLY A 107 -47.70 -1.01 -1.52
N GLU A 108 -48.40 -2.14 -1.40
CA GLU A 108 -47.77 -3.48 -1.35
C GLU A 108 -46.77 -3.70 -2.50
N LEU A 109 -47.05 -3.12 -3.67
CA LEU A 109 -46.17 -3.15 -4.85
C LEU A 109 -44.87 -2.34 -4.65
N ASP A 110 -44.95 -1.13 -4.07
CA ASP A 110 -43.79 -0.25 -3.84
C ASP A 110 -42.90 -0.80 -2.71
N GLN A 111 -43.52 -1.33 -1.65
CA GLN A 111 -42.79 -1.99 -0.56
C GLN A 111 -42.08 -3.26 -1.05
N SER A 112 -42.77 -4.10 -1.83
CA SER A 112 -42.20 -5.32 -2.38
C SER A 112 -41.07 -5.03 -3.38
N ALA A 113 -41.24 -4.03 -4.24
CA ALA A 113 -40.20 -3.59 -5.19
C ALA A 113 -38.96 -3.05 -4.46
N PHE A 114 -39.14 -2.27 -3.39
CA PHE A 114 -38.04 -1.78 -2.56
C PHE A 114 -37.27 -2.92 -1.87
N ILE A 115 -37.98 -3.86 -1.25
CA ILE A 115 -37.38 -5.03 -0.61
C ILE A 115 -36.62 -5.87 -1.64
N LEU A 116 -37.22 -6.13 -2.80
CA LEU A 116 -36.58 -6.86 -3.89
C LEU A 116 -35.30 -6.18 -4.38
N SER A 117 -35.30 -4.85 -4.50
CA SER A 117 -34.11 -4.07 -4.85
C SER A 117 -32.99 -4.27 -3.84
N CYS A 118 -33.29 -4.14 -2.54
CA CYS A 118 -32.30 -4.36 -1.48
C CYS A 118 -31.71 -5.79 -1.54
N LEU A 119 -32.57 -6.81 -1.68
CA LEU A 119 -32.15 -8.21 -1.77
C LEU A 119 -31.31 -8.48 -3.01
N THR A 120 -31.65 -7.86 -4.15
CA THR A 120 -30.89 -7.96 -5.39
C THR A 120 -29.49 -7.39 -5.21
N THR A 121 -29.38 -6.21 -4.60
CA THR A 121 -28.08 -5.59 -4.27
C THR A 121 -27.28 -6.47 -3.31
N PHE A 122 -27.89 -7.02 -2.25
CA PHE A 122 -27.21 -7.96 -1.36
C PHE A 122 -26.66 -9.18 -2.10
N ASN A 123 -27.48 -9.81 -2.93
CA ASN A 123 -27.05 -10.97 -3.71
C ASN A 123 -25.88 -10.63 -4.64
N HIS A 124 -25.94 -9.47 -5.31
CA HIS A 124 -24.85 -9.01 -6.16
C HIS A 124 -23.54 -8.86 -5.36
N GLU A 125 -23.59 -8.20 -4.20
CA GLU A 125 -22.41 -8.03 -3.36
C GLU A 125 -21.87 -9.37 -2.83
N VAL A 126 -22.75 -10.35 -2.52
CA VAL A 126 -22.32 -11.70 -2.12
C VAL A 126 -21.53 -12.37 -3.24
N GLU A 127 -21.96 -12.24 -4.51
CA GLU A 127 -21.21 -12.80 -5.64
C GLU A 127 -19.84 -12.11 -5.82
N LEU A 128 -19.77 -10.79 -5.64
CA LEU A 128 -18.50 -10.06 -5.67
C LEU A 128 -17.54 -10.54 -4.57
N LEU A 129 -18.05 -10.76 -3.35
CA LEU A 129 -17.26 -11.33 -2.25
C LEU A 129 -16.77 -12.75 -2.56
N ARG A 130 -17.61 -13.60 -3.17
CA ARG A 130 -17.21 -14.95 -3.61
C ARG A 130 -16.12 -14.89 -4.67
N LYS A 131 -16.24 -13.99 -5.64
CA LYS A 131 -15.21 -13.77 -6.66
C LYS A 131 -13.89 -13.32 -6.04
N ALA A 132 -13.93 -12.32 -5.17
CA ALA A 132 -12.74 -11.81 -4.48
C ALA A 132 -12.05 -12.90 -3.62
N ARG A 133 -12.83 -13.76 -2.96
CA ARG A 133 -12.30 -14.94 -2.25
C ARG A 133 -11.55 -15.88 -3.19
N THR A 134 -12.11 -16.18 -4.35
CA THR A 134 -11.46 -17.06 -5.35
C THR A 134 -10.17 -16.41 -5.89
N GLU A 135 -10.20 -15.11 -6.21
CA GLU A 135 -9.01 -14.35 -6.63
C GLU A 135 -7.91 -14.40 -5.56
N LEU A 136 -8.26 -14.17 -4.29
CA LEU A 136 -7.32 -14.24 -3.17
C LEU A 136 -6.74 -15.65 -2.99
N GLN A 137 -7.58 -16.69 -3.07
CA GLN A 137 -7.13 -18.07 -2.96
C GLN A 137 -6.17 -18.46 -4.08
N GLN A 138 -6.41 -17.98 -5.30
CA GLN A 138 -5.51 -18.21 -6.43
C GLN A 138 -4.18 -17.48 -6.22
N LEU A 139 -4.23 -16.20 -5.84
CA LEU A 139 -3.04 -15.41 -5.53
C LEU A 139 -2.19 -16.07 -4.44
N MET A 140 -2.80 -16.59 -3.38
CA MET A 140 -2.09 -17.33 -2.33
C MET A 140 -1.40 -18.60 -2.86
N LYS A 141 -2.05 -19.35 -3.75
CA LYS A 141 -1.44 -20.54 -4.37
C LYS A 141 -0.25 -20.17 -5.24
N ASP A 142 -0.39 -19.11 -6.03
CA ASP A 142 0.67 -18.63 -6.93
C ASP A 142 1.88 -18.15 -6.11
N LEU A 143 1.63 -17.49 -4.98
CA LEU A 143 2.65 -17.02 -4.06
C LEU A 143 3.37 -18.19 -3.37
N ILE A 144 2.65 -19.22 -2.92
CA ILE A 144 3.26 -20.44 -2.37
C ILE A 144 4.14 -21.12 -3.42
N LYS A 145 3.66 -21.27 -4.65
CA LYS A 145 4.43 -21.85 -5.75
C LYS A 145 5.70 -21.04 -6.03
N TRP A 146 5.56 -19.73 -6.20
CA TRP A 146 6.69 -18.82 -6.42
C TRP A 146 7.70 -18.89 -5.27
N SER A 147 7.24 -18.98 -4.01
CA SER A 147 8.14 -19.11 -2.87
C SER A 147 8.91 -20.43 -2.88
N GLY A 148 8.29 -21.53 -3.32
CA GLY A 148 8.97 -22.82 -3.48
C GLY A 148 10.01 -22.83 -4.59
N GLU A 149 9.79 -22.07 -5.66
CA GLU A 149 10.70 -21.96 -6.81
C GLU A 149 11.92 -21.06 -6.54
N ASN A 150 11.83 -20.11 -5.60
CA ASN A 150 12.91 -19.14 -5.30
C ASN A 150 13.69 -19.45 -4.00
N VAL A 151 13.45 -20.61 -3.37
CA VAL A 151 14.17 -21.07 -2.15
C VAL A 151 15.34 -22.01 -2.47
N SER A 152 15.58 -22.33 -3.75
CA SER A 152 16.76 -23.06 -4.25
C SER A 152 17.81 -22.14 -4.85
#